data_AF-A0A356EQZ3-F1
#
_entry.id   AF-A0A356EQZ3-F1
#
_cell.length_a   1.000
_cell.length_b   1.000
_cell.length_c   1.000
_cell.angle_alpha   90.00
_cell.angle_beta   90.00
_cell.angle_gamma   90.00
#
_symmetry.space_group_name_H-M   'P 1'
#
loop_
_entity.id
_entity.type
_entity.pdbx_description
1 polymer ?
#
loop_
_entity_poly.entity_id
_entity_poly.type
_entity_poly.pdbx_seq_one_letter_code
_entity_poly.pdbx_strand_id
1 'polypeptide(L)'
;RRFLLRQKRLRTVQIKCHDVESSLLEGMLGRADRRAADAIERVWREGARFDAWNDHLDVDRWWRALAEAGVDEDQVLHRPRTPDEENPWDHVGIRQGREYLIGEWEAGRGI
;
A
#
# COMPACT_ATOMS: atom_id res chain seq x y z
N ARG A 1 -8.38 -15.18 5.63
CA ARG A 1 -8.81 -15.22 7.06
C ARG A 1 -9.32 -16.58 7.56
N ARG A 2 -10.34 -17.19 6.92
CA ARG A 2 -11.02 -18.41 7.43
C ARG A 2 -10.11 -19.65 7.55
N PHE A 3 -9.12 -19.78 6.66
CA PHE A 3 -8.14 -20.88 6.67
C PHE A 3 -7.23 -20.85 7.91
N LEU A 4 -6.59 -19.72 8.21
CA LEU A 4 -5.67 -19.57 9.35
C LEU A 4 -6.38 -19.76 10.69
N LEU A 5 -7.60 -19.23 10.83
CA LEU A 5 -8.43 -19.45 12.03
C LEU A 5 -8.82 -20.92 12.20
N ARG A 6 -9.07 -21.65 11.09
CA ARG A 6 -9.40 -23.08 11.11
C ARG A 6 -8.20 -23.95 11.50
N GLN A 7 -6.97 -23.51 11.21
CA GLN A 7 -5.74 -24.23 11.53
C GLN A 7 -5.16 -23.88 12.91
N LYS A 8 -5.77 -22.93 13.63
CA LYS A 8 -5.32 -22.52 14.97
C LYS A 8 -5.52 -23.66 15.98
N ARG A 9 -4.42 -24.26 16.47
CA ARG A 9 -4.44 -25.37 17.45
C ARG A 9 -4.37 -24.92 18.92
N LEU A 10 -3.75 -23.77 19.20
CA LEU A 10 -3.56 -23.25 20.56
C LEU A 10 -4.60 -22.17 20.87
N ARG A 11 -5.45 -22.38 21.89
CA ARG A 11 -6.52 -21.43 22.26
C ARG A 11 -5.97 -20.04 22.62
N THR A 12 -4.79 -19.97 23.24
CA THR A 12 -4.14 -18.75 23.74
C THR A 12 -3.65 -17.80 22.64
N VAL A 13 -3.44 -18.27 21.40
CA VAL A 13 -2.89 -17.43 20.32
C VAL A 13 -3.99 -16.60 19.67
N GLN A 14 -4.02 -15.27 19.83
CA GLN A 14 -4.94 -14.42 19.07
C GLN A 14 -4.35 -14.07 17.69
N ILE A 15 -5.07 -14.40 16.62
CA ILE A 15 -4.70 -13.98 15.26
C ILE A 15 -5.44 -12.67 14.97
N LYS A 16 -4.70 -11.56 14.95
CA LYS A 16 -5.20 -10.29 14.44
C LYS A 16 -4.85 -10.22 12.96
N CYS A 17 -5.87 -10.11 12.11
CA CYS A 17 -5.68 -9.79 10.70
C CYS A 17 -6.10 -8.35 10.50
N HIS A 18 -5.26 -7.57 9.84
CA HIS A 18 -5.67 -6.28 9.28
C HIS A 18 -6.64 -6.51 8.13
N ASP A 19 -7.45 -5.49 7.85
CA ASP A 19 -8.34 -5.50 6.70
C ASP A 19 -7.50 -5.48 5.42
N VAL A 20 -7.76 -6.42 4.52
CA VAL A 20 -6.91 -6.65 3.34
C VAL A 20 -6.98 -5.45 2.41
N GLU A 21 -8.17 -4.89 2.22
CA GLU A 21 -8.42 -3.75 1.34
C GLU A 21 -7.66 -2.51 1.81
N SER A 22 -7.73 -2.19 3.10
CA SER A 22 -6.94 -1.12 3.71
C SER A 22 -5.44 -1.30 3.46
N SER A 23 -4.91 -2.51 3.67
CA SER A 23 -3.49 -2.80 3.42
C SER A 23 -3.10 -2.70 1.94
N LEU A 24 -3.97 -3.11 1.02
CA LEU A 24 -3.75 -2.96 -0.42
C LEU A 24 -3.75 -1.49 -0.81
N LEU A 25 -4.69 -0.70 -0.29
CA LEU A 25 -4.76 0.74 -0.54
C LEU A 25 -3.52 1.48 0.00
N GLU A 26 -3.05 1.15 1.20
CA GLU A 26 -1.78 1.67 1.74
C GLU A 26 -0.60 1.34 0.82
N GLY A 27 -0.51 0.07 0.39
CA GLY A 27 0.51 -0.37 -0.55
C GLY A 27 0.43 0.36 -1.89
N MET A 28 -0.79 0.64 -2.36
CA MET A 28 -1.07 1.34 -3.61
C MET A 28 -0.62 2.79 -3.51
N LEU A 29 -1.05 3.52 -2.48
CA LEU A 29 -0.68 4.92 -2.27
C LEU A 29 0.81 5.10 -2.01
N GLY A 30 1.43 4.17 -1.28
CA GLY A 30 2.87 4.19 -1.02
C GLY A 30 3.73 3.86 -2.25
N ARG A 31 3.13 3.23 -3.29
CA ARG A 31 3.85 2.79 -4.49
C ARG A 31 3.45 3.47 -5.79
N ALA A 32 2.36 4.23 -5.76
CA ALA A 32 1.85 4.91 -6.93
C ALA A 32 2.70 6.13 -7.30
N ASP A 33 2.52 6.59 -8.53
CA ASP A 33 3.12 7.82 -9.01
C ASP A 33 2.19 9.03 -8.82
N ARG A 34 2.62 10.17 -9.35
CA ARG A 34 1.90 11.44 -9.32
C ARG A 34 0.43 11.37 -9.78
N ARG A 35 0.03 10.38 -10.58
CA ARG A 35 -1.39 10.17 -10.96
C ARG A 35 -2.27 9.89 -9.74
N ALA A 36 -1.73 9.27 -8.68
CA ALA A 36 -2.48 9.07 -7.45
C ALA A 36 -2.87 10.39 -6.76
N ALA A 37 -2.20 11.51 -7.06
CA ALA A 37 -2.61 12.83 -6.55
C ALA A 37 -4.02 13.20 -7.02
N ASP A 38 -4.36 12.92 -8.28
CA ASP A 38 -5.70 13.18 -8.83
C ASP A 38 -6.75 12.29 -8.15
N ALA A 39 -6.40 11.04 -7.85
CA ALA A 39 -7.27 10.14 -7.10
C ALA A 39 -7.52 10.64 -5.67
N ILE A 40 -6.47 11.08 -4.96
CA ILE A 40 -6.55 11.65 -3.61
C ILE A 40 -7.43 12.91 -3.61
N GLU A 41 -7.24 13.80 -4.57
CA GLU A 41 -8.07 15.01 -4.68
C GLU A 41 -9.53 14.64 -4.92
N ARG A 42 -9.78 13.66 -5.79
CA ARG A 42 -11.13 13.23 -6.15
C ARG A 42 -11.88 12.63 -4.97
N VAL A 43 -11.29 11.67 -4.25
CA VAL A 43 -11.94 11.08 -3.07
C VAL A 43 -12.19 12.14 -1.99
N TRP A 44 -11.27 13.10 -1.83
CA TRP A 44 -11.45 14.22 -0.92
C TRP A 44 -12.63 15.12 -1.32
N ARG A 45 -12.79 15.43 -2.62
CA ARG A 45 -13.94 16.17 -3.15
C ARG A 45 -15.25 15.41 -2.99
N GLU A 46 -15.21 14.08 -3.08
CA GLU A 46 -16.35 13.19 -2.83
C GLU A 46 -16.68 13.02 -1.33
N GLY A 47 -15.92 13.67 -0.45
CA GLY A 47 -16.20 13.74 0.98
C GLY A 47 -15.45 12.74 1.85
N ALA A 48 -14.41 12.08 1.32
CA ALA A 48 -13.54 11.19 2.10
C ALA A 48 -12.89 11.94 3.27
N ARG A 49 -13.05 11.44 4.49
CA ARG A 49 -12.55 12.06 5.73
C ARG A 49 -12.31 10.95 6.74
N PHE A 50 -11.16 11.00 7.42
CA PHE A 50 -10.75 10.00 8.42
C PHE A 50 -10.61 8.57 7.87
N ASP A 51 -10.28 8.43 6.58
CA ASP A 51 -10.10 7.13 5.91
C ASP A 51 -8.93 6.29 6.45
N ALA A 52 -8.07 6.87 7.32
CA ALA A 52 -7.08 6.13 8.09
C ALA A 52 -7.69 5.26 9.20
N TRP A 53 -8.98 5.43 9.51
CA TRP A 53 -9.71 4.59 10.46
C TRP A 53 -10.66 3.66 9.70
N ASN A 54 -10.54 2.36 9.94
CA ASN A 54 -11.31 1.32 9.23
C ASN A 54 -12.83 1.54 9.24
N ASP A 55 -13.37 2.15 10.30
CA ASP A 55 -14.82 2.39 10.42
C ASP A 55 -15.34 3.50 9.46
N HIS A 56 -14.44 4.28 8.87
CA HIS A 56 -14.74 5.38 7.95
C HIS A 56 -14.22 5.16 6.53
N LEU A 57 -13.43 4.10 6.31
CA LEU A 57 -12.82 3.82 5.02
C LEU A 57 -13.85 3.28 4.02
N ASP A 58 -14.07 4.05 2.94
CA ASP A 58 -14.86 3.65 1.78
C ASP A 58 -13.89 3.23 0.66
N VAL A 59 -13.51 1.94 0.66
CA VAL A 59 -12.48 1.42 -0.24
C VAL A 59 -12.92 1.48 -1.71
N ASP A 60 -14.19 1.23 -2.00
CA ASP A 60 -14.74 1.25 -3.36
C ASP A 60 -14.57 2.62 -4.01
N ARG A 61 -14.74 3.69 -3.22
CA ARG A 61 -14.49 5.07 -3.66
C ARG A 61 -13.04 5.27 -4.08
N TRP A 62 -12.09 4.74 -3.30
CA TRP A 62 -10.67 4.82 -3.62
C TRP A 62 -10.30 4.06 -4.87
N TRP A 63 -10.74 2.79 -4.99
CA TRP A 63 -10.46 1.99 -6.18
C TRP A 63 -11.02 2.62 -7.45
N ARG A 64 -12.24 3.17 -7.38
CA ARG A 64 -12.82 3.93 -8.49
C ARG A 64 -11.96 5.15 -8.85
N ALA A 65 -11.60 5.97 -7.87
CA ALA A 65 -10.83 7.19 -8.11
C ALA A 65 -9.43 6.89 -8.68
N LEU A 66 -8.78 5.82 -8.20
CA LEU A 66 -7.48 5.35 -8.71
C LEU A 66 -7.58 4.87 -10.15
N ALA A 67 -8.59 4.07 -10.47
CA ALA A 67 -8.84 3.61 -11.85
C ALA A 67 -9.12 4.79 -12.80
N GLU A 68 -9.91 5.77 -12.37
CA GLU A 68 -10.21 6.97 -13.16
C GLU A 68 -9.01 7.90 -13.33
N ALA A 69 -8.07 7.90 -12.37
CA ALA A 69 -6.78 8.57 -12.49
C ALA A 69 -5.77 7.78 -13.36
N GLY A 70 -6.18 6.63 -13.90
CA GLY A 70 -5.34 5.78 -14.74
C GLY A 70 -4.23 5.08 -13.96
N VAL A 71 -4.41 4.83 -12.66
CA VAL A 71 -3.50 4.05 -11.83
C VAL A 71 -3.91 2.57 -11.91
N ASP A 72 -3.03 1.75 -12.47
CA ASP A 72 -3.24 0.31 -12.62
C ASP A 72 -2.73 -0.43 -11.37
N GLU A 73 -3.65 -1.12 -10.69
CA GLU A 73 -3.37 -1.87 -9.45
C GLU A 73 -2.34 -2.98 -9.64
N ASP A 74 -2.46 -3.78 -10.71
CA ASP A 74 -1.57 -4.91 -10.98
C ASP A 74 -0.13 -4.42 -11.20
N GLN A 75 0.01 -3.29 -11.90
CA GLN A 75 1.32 -2.69 -12.17
C GLN A 75 1.96 -2.08 -10.92
N VAL A 76 1.16 -1.54 -9.99
CA VAL A 76 1.67 -0.86 -8.79
C VAL A 76 1.96 -1.83 -7.66
N LEU A 77 1.04 -2.76 -7.38
CA LEU A 77 1.10 -3.66 -6.23
C LEU A 77 1.88 -4.95 -6.50
N HIS A 78 1.63 -5.58 -7.64
CA HIS A 78 2.06 -6.95 -7.89
C HIS A 78 3.35 -7.06 -8.73
N ARG A 79 3.71 -6.00 -9.47
CA ARG A 79 4.95 -5.97 -10.24
C ARG A 79 6.19 -6.06 -9.32
N PRO A 80 7.09 -7.04 -9.54
CA PRO A 80 8.38 -7.07 -8.88
C PRO A 80 9.19 -5.82 -9.20
N ARG A 81 9.88 -5.29 -8.19
CA ARG A 81 10.74 -4.13 -8.31
C ARG A 81 12.23 -4.48 -8.19
N THR A 82 13.08 -3.80 -8.95
CA THR A 82 14.53 -3.99 -8.97
C THR A 82 15.27 -2.81 -8.33
N PRO A 83 16.45 -3.01 -7.74
CA PRO A 83 17.22 -1.91 -7.15
C PRO A 83 17.67 -0.86 -8.16
N ASP A 84 17.76 -1.19 -9.44
CA ASP A 84 18.22 -0.30 -10.52
C ASP A 84 17.12 0.58 -11.11
N GLU A 85 15.85 0.32 -10.82
CA GLU A 85 14.76 1.12 -11.38
C GLU A 85 14.48 2.42 -10.62
N GLU A 86 13.97 3.42 -11.33
CA GLU A 86 13.52 4.67 -10.72
C GLU A 86 12.16 4.49 -10.04
N ASN A 87 12.07 4.85 -8.77
CA ASN A 87 10.80 4.87 -8.06
C ASN A 87 10.12 6.25 -8.15
N PRO A 88 8.78 6.31 -8.12
CA PRO A 88 8.06 7.57 -8.13
C PRO A 88 8.46 8.55 -7.03
N TRP A 89 8.99 8.08 -5.89
CA TRP A 89 9.46 8.87 -4.76
C TRP A 89 10.98 9.10 -4.74
N ASP A 90 11.75 8.68 -5.75
CA ASP A 90 13.22 8.87 -5.76
C ASP A 90 13.63 10.35 -5.77
N HIS A 91 12.71 11.25 -6.12
CA HIS A 91 12.90 12.70 -5.99
C HIS A 91 12.88 13.20 -4.53
N VAL A 92 12.44 12.38 -3.57
CA VAL A 92 12.43 12.70 -2.15
C VAL A 92 13.79 12.36 -1.56
N GLY A 93 14.62 13.38 -1.35
CA GLY A 93 15.94 13.22 -0.75
C GLY A 93 15.85 12.81 0.72
N ILE A 94 16.50 11.71 1.08
CA ILE A 94 16.74 11.32 2.47
C ILE A 94 18.21 11.52 2.83
N ARG A 95 18.50 11.76 4.12
CA ARG A 95 19.86 12.04 4.60
C ARG A 95 20.86 10.92 4.29
N GLN A 96 20.41 9.67 4.32
CA GLN A 96 21.23 8.49 4.17
C GLN A 96 21.47 8.08 2.70
N GLY A 97 20.73 8.67 1.75
CA GLY A 97 20.82 8.32 0.33
C GLY A 97 20.11 7.02 -0.05
N ARG A 98 20.04 6.77 -1.37
CA ARG A 98 19.31 5.63 -1.96
C ARG A 98 20.00 4.30 -1.67
N GLU A 99 21.33 4.29 -1.66
CA GLU A 99 22.17 3.13 -1.42
C GLU A 99 21.91 2.51 -0.04
N TYR A 100 21.63 3.34 0.96
CA TYR A 100 21.25 2.88 2.29
C TYR A 100 19.93 2.09 2.26
N LEU A 101 18.91 2.58 1.55
CA LEU A 101 17.61 1.89 1.44
C LEU A 101 17.72 0.56 0.68
N ILE A 102 18.59 0.50 -0.35
CA ILE A 102 18.88 -0.75 -1.06
C ILE A 102 19.51 -1.76 -0.10
N GLY A 103 20.49 -1.34 0.70
CA GLY A 103 21.13 -2.20 1.70
C GLY A 103 20.14 -2.76 2.73
N GLU A 104 19.22 -1.94 3.24
CA GLU A 104 18.16 -2.39 4.16
C GLU A 104 17.21 -3.40 3.50
N TRP A 105 16.86 -3.17 2.23
CA TRP A 105 16.00 -4.07 1.47
C TRP A 105 16.67 -5.43 1.19
N GLU A 106 17.96 -5.42 0.85
CA GLU A 106 18.75 -6.65 0.66
C GLU A 106 18.89 -7.43 1.97
N ALA A 107 19.16 -6.75 3.08
CA ALA A 107 19.23 -7.36 4.41
C ALA A 107 17.90 -8.02 4.81
N GLY A 108 16.77 -7.36 4.54
CA GLY A 108 15.43 -7.87 4.83
C GLY A 108 15.02 -9.09 3.98
N ARG A 109 15.60 -9.26 2.79
CA ARG A 109 15.34 -10.42 1.92
C ARG A 109 16.07 -11.70 2.33
N GLY A 110 17.11 -11.58 3.17
CA GLY A 110 17.88 -12.72 3.68
C GLY A 110 17.29 -13.41 4.91
N ILE A 111 16.12 -12.98 5.37
CA ILE A 111 15.38 -13.49 6.55
C ILE A 111 14.20 -14.34 6.08
#